data_AF-A0A7C3ZFZ9-F1
#
_entry.id   AF-A0A7C3ZFZ9-F1
#
_cell.length_a   1.000
_cell.length_b   1.000
_cell.length_c   1.000
_cell.angle_alpha   90.00
_cell.angle_beta   90.00
_cell.angle_gamma   90.00
#
_symmetry.space_group_name_H-M   'P 1'
#
loop_
_entity.id
_entity.type
_entity.pdbx_description
1 polymer ?
#
loop_
_entity_poly.entity_id
_entity_poly.type
_entity_poly.pdbx_seq_one_letter_code
_entity_poly.pdbx_strand_id
1 'polypeptide(L)'
;MVISQELDSIFAKERDVSTHLKDIGVLLLDISDSVKAKLSEKDVEEVKGLVSTFVMNCDAITDDIAAAEAVLKKVRKKNIQLCRGPVNVAEIKTHLKALHDAAKRLKGNARQFIEARDREMVFQEMNKDYTELLGTLTELMTETS
;
A
#
# COMPACT_ATOMS: atom_id res chain seq x y z
N MET A 1 -13.07 -23.88 -14.71
CA MET A 1 -12.03 -22.95 -15.19
C MET A 1 -12.21 -21.50 -14.73
N VAL A 2 -13.36 -21.10 -14.18
CA VAL A 2 -13.64 -19.69 -13.77
C VAL A 2 -12.80 -19.19 -12.59
N ILE A 3 -12.55 -20.05 -11.59
CA ILE A 3 -11.81 -19.69 -10.37
C ILE A 3 -10.35 -19.27 -10.65
N SER A 4 -9.73 -19.85 -11.70
CA SER A 4 -8.35 -19.49 -12.09
C SER A 4 -8.25 -18.04 -12.54
N GLN A 5 -9.20 -17.57 -13.36
CA GLN A 5 -9.19 -16.22 -13.90
C GLN A 5 -9.44 -15.15 -12.83
N GLU A 6 -10.27 -15.45 -11.83
CA GLU A 6 -10.52 -14.56 -10.69
C GLU A 6 -9.25 -14.40 -9.85
N LEU A 7 -8.51 -15.49 -9.60
CA LEU A 7 -7.25 -15.45 -8.87
C LEU A 7 -6.13 -14.76 -9.65
N ASP A 8 -6.03 -15.01 -10.96
CA ASP A 8 -5.07 -14.31 -11.83
C ASP A 8 -5.31 -12.79 -11.81
N SER A 9 -6.57 -12.35 -11.73
CA SER A 9 -6.92 -10.93 -11.59
C SER A 9 -6.48 -10.36 -10.24
N ILE A 10 -6.56 -11.13 -9.15
CA ILE A 10 -6.10 -10.70 -7.82
C ILE A 10 -4.58 -10.55 -7.81
N PHE A 11 -3.84 -11.50 -8.41
CA PHE A 11 -2.38 -11.44 -8.52
C PHE A 11 -1.89 -10.35 -9.49
N ALA A 12 -2.73 -9.93 -10.44
CA ALA A 12 -2.46 -8.72 -11.21
C ALA A 12 -2.53 -7.48 -10.30
N LYS A 13 -3.56 -7.38 -9.45
CA LYS A 13 -3.70 -6.28 -8.49
C LYS A 13 -2.61 -6.23 -7.43
N GLU A 14 -2.14 -7.39 -6.97
CA GLU A 14 -0.96 -7.47 -6.10
C GLU A 14 0.29 -6.85 -6.75
N ARG A 15 0.51 -7.07 -8.05
CA ARG A 15 1.62 -6.47 -8.79
C ARG A 15 1.46 -4.96 -9.00
N ASP A 16 0.23 -4.50 -9.25
CA ASP A 16 -0.08 -3.07 -9.33
C ASP A 16 0.24 -2.39 -7.98
N VAL A 17 -0.24 -2.96 -6.87
CA VAL A 17 0.06 -2.49 -5.50
C VAL A 17 1.56 -2.48 -5.22
N SER A 18 2.31 -3.52 -5.63
CA SER A 18 3.77 -3.56 -5.50
C SER A 18 4.47 -2.42 -6.23
N THR A 19 3.94 -2.00 -7.38
CA THR A 19 4.51 -0.90 -8.17
C THR A 19 4.31 0.43 -7.44
N HIS A 20 3.08 0.71 -7.02
CA HIS A 20 2.77 1.92 -6.24
C HIS A 20 3.52 1.99 -4.91
N LEU A 21 3.74 0.83 -4.26
CA LEU A 21 4.48 0.78 -3.00
C LEU A 21 5.97 1.12 -3.21
N LYS A 22 6.57 0.72 -4.33
CA LYS A 22 7.95 1.14 -4.67
C LYS A 22 8.04 2.64 -4.87
N ASP A 23 7.08 3.24 -5.57
CA ASP A 23 7.04 4.69 -5.77
C ASP A 23 6.88 5.44 -4.45
N ILE A 24 6.03 4.94 -3.54
CA ILE A 24 5.92 5.44 -2.16
C ILE A 24 7.27 5.37 -1.43
N GLY A 25 8.00 4.26 -1.57
CA GLY A 25 9.32 4.09 -0.96
C GLY A 25 10.34 5.14 -1.42
N VAL A 26 10.35 5.47 -2.72
CA VAL A 26 11.18 6.55 -3.27
C VAL A 26 10.77 7.90 -2.68
N LEU A 27 9.48 8.20 -2.67
CA LEU A 27 8.97 9.47 -2.13
C LEU A 27 9.24 9.62 -0.63
N LEU A 28 9.26 8.53 0.16
CA LEU A 28 9.68 8.60 1.58
C LEU A 28 11.13 9.02 1.71
N LEU A 29 12.02 8.54 0.84
CA LEU A 29 13.42 8.95 0.85
C LEU A 29 13.55 10.44 0.51
N ASP A 30 12.84 10.91 -0.52
CA ASP A 30 12.84 12.33 -0.91
C ASP A 30 12.26 13.23 0.19
N ILE A 31 11.20 12.78 0.89
CA ILE A 31 10.61 13.49 2.02
C ILE A 31 11.55 13.49 3.24
N SER A 32 12.38 12.45 3.41
CA SER A 32 13.26 12.30 4.58
C SER A 32 14.23 13.47 4.76
N ASP A 33 14.73 14.02 3.64
CA ASP A 33 15.64 15.16 3.63
C ASP A 33 14.96 16.44 4.19
N SER A 34 13.63 16.50 4.11
CA SER A 34 12.82 17.63 4.56
C SER A 34 12.40 17.55 6.04
N VAL A 35 12.69 16.43 6.72
CA VAL A 35 12.26 16.20 8.12
C VAL A 35 12.98 17.12 9.10
N LYS A 36 14.29 17.31 8.93
CA LYS A 36 15.16 18.06 9.86
C LYS A 36 15.53 19.45 9.34
N ALA A 37 15.19 19.75 8.09
CA ALA A 37 15.52 21.01 7.45
C ALA A 37 14.57 22.14 7.92
N LYS A 38 15.12 23.34 8.11
CA LYS A 38 14.31 24.55 8.19
C LYS A 38 13.89 24.90 6.76
N LEU A 39 12.70 24.46 6.37
CA LEU A 39 12.19 24.60 5.01
C LEU A 39 12.02 26.08 4.63
N SER A 40 12.57 26.47 3.49
CA SER A 40 12.19 27.70 2.80
C SER A 40 10.80 27.56 2.17
N GLU A 41 10.18 28.66 1.74
CA GLU A 41 8.89 28.60 1.03
C GLU A 41 8.96 27.72 -0.23
N LYS A 42 10.10 27.71 -0.93
CA LYS A 42 10.33 26.86 -2.09
C LYS A 42 10.34 25.38 -1.69
N ASP A 43 11.04 25.04 -0.61
CA ASP A 43 11.13 23.65 -0.12
C ASP A 43 9.75 23.15 0.35
N VAL A 44 8.95 24.02 0.98
CA VAL A 44 7.57 23.67 1.36
C VAL A 44 6.72 23.32 0.14
N GLU A 45 6.84 24.06 -0.96
CA GLU A 45 6.06 23.79 -2.18
C GLU A 45 6.52 22.51 -2.89
N GLU A 46 7.83 22.24 -2.89
CA GLU A 46 8.37 20.97 -3.40
C GLU A 46 7.88 19.77 -2.58
N VAL A 47 7.95 19.86 -1.24
CA VAL A 47 7.44 18.83 -0.33
C VAL A 47 5.94 18.62 -0.52
N LYS A 48 5.15 19.68 -0.77
CA LYS A 48 3.72 19.54 -1.11
C LYS A 48 3.51 18.74 -2.38
N GLY A 49 4.33 18.96 -3.42
CA GLY A 49 4.30 18.18 -4.66
C GLY A 49 4.59 16.69 -4.40
N LEU A 50 5.60 16.39 -3.59
CA LEU A 50 5.95 15.03 -3.18
C LEU A 50 4.80 14.37 -2.39
N VAL A 51 4.26 15.07 -1.37
CA VAL A 51 3.13 14.59 -0.58
C VAL A 51 1.88 14.38 -1.43
N SER A 52 1.62 15.24 -2.42
CA SER A 52 0.49 15.05 -3.33
C SER A 52 0.63 13.77 -4.14
N THR A 53 1.81 13.54 -4.72
CA THR A 53 2.12 12.31 -5.47
C THR A 53 2.01 11.08 -4.57
N PHE A 54 2.52 11.19 -3.35
CA PHE A 54 2.46 10.15 -2.33
C PHE A 54 1.02 9.76 -2.01
N VAL A 55 0.15 10.76 -1.80
CA VAL A 55 -1.27 10.55 -1.52
C VAL A 55 -1.97 9.89 -2.72
N MET A 56 -1.63 10.29 -3.95
CA MET A 56 -2.17 9.66 -5.16
C MET A 56 -1.79 8.17 -5.25
N ASN A 57 -0.55 7.81 -4.91
CA ASN A 57 -0.13 6.41 -4.87
C ASN A 57 -0.86 5.61 -3.78
N CYS A 58 -1.06 6.21 -2.60
CA CYS A 58 -1.87 5.57 -1.56
C CYS A 58 -3.32 5.34 -2.02
N ASP A 59 -3.90 6.29 -2.75
CA ASP A 59 -5.25 6.15 -3.32
C ASP A 59 -5.33 5.03 -4.35
N ALA A 60 -4.35 4.96 -5.27
CA ALA A 60 -4.26 3.87 -6.24
C ALA A 60 -4.17 2.50 -5.56
N ILE A 61 -3.34 2.36 -4.51
CA ILE A 61 -3.26 1.13 -3.71
C ILE A 61 -4.63 0.78 -3.11
N THR A 62 -5.33 1.75 -2.51
CA THR A 62 -6.64 1.47 -1.91
C THR A 62 -7.68 1.06 -2.94
N ASP A 63 -7.65 1.63 -4.15
CA ASP A 63 -8.54 1.28 -5.25
C ASP A 63 -8.26 -0.12 -5.80
N ASP A 64 -6.98 -0.48 -5.97
CA ASP A 64 -6.56 -1.81 -6.42
C ASP A 64 -6.94 -2.89 -5.41
N ILE A 65 -6.78 -2.61 -4.11
CA ILE A 65 -7.21 -3.52 -3.05
C ILE A 65 -8.74 -3.67 -3.06
N ALA A 66 -9.50 -2.58 -3.19
CA ALA A 66 -10.96 -2.65 -3.26
C ALA A 66 -11.43 -3.46 -4.49
N ALA A 67 -10.74 -3.35 -5.62
CA ALA A 67 -10.99 -4.17 -6.79
C ALA A 67 -10.69 -5.66 -6.52
N ALA A 68 -9.57 -5.98 -5.87
CA ALA A 68 -9.22 -7.34 -5.47
C ALA A 68 -10.26 -7.94 -4.51
N GLU A 69 -10.72 -7.18 -3.52
CA GLU A 69 -11.78 -7.60 -2.59
C GLU A 69 -13.10 -7.89 -3.31
N ALA A 70 -13.46 -7.07 -4.31
CA ALA A 70 -14.66 -7.27 -5.11
C ALA A 70 -14.60 -8.57 -5.93
N VAL A 71 -13.42 -8.95 -6.41
CA VAL A 71 -13.19 -10.24 -7.07
C VAL A 71 -13.26 -11.39 -6.06
N LEU A 72 -12.62 -11.26 -4.90
CA LEU A 72 -12.66 -12.28 -3.83
C LEU A 72 -14.06 -12.55 -3.27
N LYS A 73 -14.97 -11.58 -3.33
CA LYS A 73 -16.39 -11.80 -2.96
C LYS A 73 -17.09 -12.79 -3.90
N LYS A 74 -16.63 -12.92 -5.15
CA LYS A 74 -17.18 -13.87 -6.14
C LYS A 74 -16.65 -15.30 -5.91
N VAL A 75 -15.48 -15.41 -5.29
CA VAL A 75 -14.85 -16.68 -4.95
C VAL A 75 -15.59 -17.38 -3.79
N ARG A 76 -16.35 -18.43 -4.10
CA ARG A 76 -17.19 -19.16 -3.13
C ARG A 76 -16.44 -20.26 -2.34
N LYS A 77 -15.28 -20.72 -2.82
CA LYS A 77 -14.49 -21.76 -2.17
C LYS A 77 -13.47 -21.14 -1.22
N LYS A 78 -13.38 -21.65 0.00
CA LYS A 78 -12.41 -21.17 1.01
C LYS A 78 -10.97 -21.62 0.73
N ASN A 79 -10.82 -22.85 0.23
CA ASN A 79 -9.54 -23.42 -0.16
C ASN A 79 -9.57 -23.76 -1.65
N ILE A 80 -8.61 -23.26 -2.41
CA ILE A 80 -8.51 -23.49 -3.84
C ILE A 80 -7.15 -24.12 -4.11
N GLN A 81 -7.17 -25.31 -4.70
CA GLN A 81 -5.96 -25.93 -5.22
C GLN A 81 -5.62 -25.24 -6.54
N LEU A 82 -4.53 -24.48 -6.58
CA LEU A 82 -3.90 -24.04 -7.81
C LEU A 82 -2.78 -25.01 -8.18
N CYS A 83 -2.29 -24.93 -9.42
CA CYS A 83 -1.09 -25.65 -9.85
C CYS A 83 0.14 -25.34 -8.98
N ARG A 84 0.09 -24.22 -8.23
CA ARG A 84 1.16 -23.72 -7.36
C ARG A 84 1.00 -24.11 -5.88
N GLY A 85 -0.12 -24.70 -5.49
CA GLY A 85 -0.39 -25.10 -4.11
C GLY A 85 -1.80 -24.75 -3.63
N PRO A 86 -2.16 -25.13 -2.39
CA PRO A 86 -3.41 -24.71 -1.77
C PRO A 86 -3.35 -23.22 -1.41
N VAL A 87 -4.32 -22.46 -1.89
CA VAL A 87 -4.50 -21.04 -1.55
C VAL A 87 -5.62 -20.91 -0.52
N ASN A 88 -5.33 -20.18 0.57
CA ASN A 88 -6.27 -19.87 1.62
C ASN A 88 -6.95 -18.51 1.37
N VAL A 89 -8.18 -18.54 0.88
CA VAL A 89 -8.94 -17.32 0.52
C VAL A 89 -9.26 -16.46 1.75
N ALA A 90 -9.34 -17.04 2.94
CA ALA A 90 -9.59 -16.27 4.17
C ALA A 90 -8.36 -15.46 4.59
N GLU A 91 -7.18 -15.99 4.33
CA GLU A 91 -5.89 -15.35 4.64
C GLU A 91 -5.62 -14.19 3.69
N ILE A 92 -5.82 -14.39 2.38
CA ILE A 92 -5.78 -13.32 1.38
C ILE A 92 -6.69 -12.15 1.78
N LYS A 93 -7.93 -12.42 2.25
CA LYS A 93 -8.85 -11.37 2.70
C LYS A 93 -8.32 -10.61 3.92
N THR A 94 -7.62 -11.29 4.81
CA THR A 94 -7.02 -10.69 5.99
C THR A 94 -5.87 -9.77 5.59
N HIS A 95 -5.02 -10.23 4.68
CA HIS A 95 -3.91 -9.45 4.12
C HIS A 95 -4.40 -8.22 3.36
N LEU A 96 -5.38 -8.36 2.46
CA LEU A 96 -5.94 -7.21 1.73
C LEU A 96 -6.55 -6.16 2.67
N LYS A 97 -7.25 -6.60 3.72
CA LYS A 97 -7.79 -5.67 4.71
C LYS A 97 -6.68 -4.92 5.45
N ALA A 98 -5.64 -5.64 5.89
CA ALA A 98 -4.48 -5.05 6.56
C ALA A 98 -3.77 -4.03 5.64
N LEU A 99 -3.54 -4.39 4.37
CA LEU A 99 -2.98 -3.50 3.36
C LEU A 99 -3.83 -2.23 3.19
N HIS A 100 -5.13 -2.37 3.07
CA HIS A 100 -6.03 -1.24 2.87
C HIS A 100 -6.03 -0.30 4.10
N ASP A 101 -6.08 -0.86 5.30
CA ASP A 101 -6.08 -0.07 6.54
C ASP A 101 -4.73 0.65 6.73
N ALA A 102 -3.60 0.00 6.43
CA ALA A 102 -2.28 0.61 6.48
C ALA A 102 -2.11 1.72 5.43
N ALA A 103 -2.55 1.50 4.18
CA ALA A 103 -2.51 2.52 3.13
C ALA A 103 -3.35 3.76 3.49
N LYS A 104 -4.50 3.59 4.13
CA LYS A 104 -5.32 4.69 4.63
C LYS A 104 -4.64 5.51 5.73
N ARG A 105 -3.99 4.85 6.69
CA ARG A 105 -3.22 5.53 7.74
C ARG A 105 -2.05 6.28 7.15
N LEU A 106 -1.29 5.63 6.27
CA LEU A 106 -0.14 6.21 5.58
C LEU A 106 -0.53 7.48 4.79
N LYS A 107 -1.64 7.43 4.06
CA LYS A 107 -2.24 8.60 3.39
C LYS A 107 -2.60 9.73 4.37
N GLY A 108 -3.22 9.39 5.50
CA GLY A 108 -3.58 10.35 6.54
C GLY A 108 -2.35 11.07 7.10
N ASN A 109 -1.31 10.31 7.43
CA ASN A 109 -0.06 10.83 7.98
C ASN A 109 0.69 11.70 6.96
N ALA A 110 0.73 11.29 5.69
CA ALA A 110 1.32 12.09 4.62
C ALA A 110 0.65 13.47 4.47
N ARG A 111 -0.68 13.55 4.57
CA ARG A 111 -1.41 14.82 4.53
C ARG A 111 -1.08 15.73 5.71
N GLN A 112 -0.85 15.16 6.88
CA GLN A 112 -0.51 15.91 8.09
C GLN A 112 0.94 16.41 8.10
N PHE A 113 1.85 15.75 7.36
CA PHE A 113 3.29 16.01 7.39
C PHE A 113 3.68 17.49 7.19
N ILE A 114 3.06 18.19 6.23
CA ILE A 114 3.43 19.57 5.90
C ILE A 114 3.11 20.53 7.05
N GLU A 115 1.96 20.34 7.68
CA GLU A 115 1.40 21.20 8.73
C GLU A 115 1.84 20.76 10.15
N ALA A 116 2.44 19.57 10.26
CA ALA A 116 2.85 19.00 11.53
C ALA A 116 3.93 19.87 12.21
N ARG A 117 3.68 20.16 13.49
CA ARG A 117 4.68 20.81 14.36
C ARG A 117 5.88 19.91 14.60
N ASP A 118 5.65 18.59 14.67
CA ASP A 118 6.68 17.57 14.82
C ASP A 118 6.68 16.66 13.58
N ARG A 119 7.40 17.08 12.54
CA ARG A 119 7.51 16.34 11.28
C ARG A 119 8.28 15.03 11.43
N GLU A 120 9.20 14.96 12.39
CA GLU A 120 9.97 13.74 12.66
C GLU A 120 9.06 12.65 13.21
N MET A 121 8.17 12.98 14.14
CA MET A 121 7.16 12.04 14.63
C MET A 121 6.25 11.54 13.51
N VAL A 122 5.69 12.43 12.68
CA VAL A 122 4.81 12.04 11.57
C VAL A 122 5.57 11.19 10.54
N PHE A 123 6.81 11.52 10.24
CA PHE A 123 7.64 10.72 9.33
C PHE A 123 7.94 9.33 9.87
N GLN A 124 8.17 9.18 11.18
CA GLN A 124 8.34 7.87 11.80
C GLN A 124 7.07 7.03 11.71
N GLU A 125 5.90 7.63 11.90
CA GLU A 125 4.61 6.95 11.71
C GLU A 125 4.39 6.54 10.25
N MET A 126 4.72 7.42 9.29
CA MET A 126 4.68 7.07 7.86
C MET A 126 5.59 5.88 7.53
N ASN A 127 6.82 5.85 8.05
CA ASN A 127 7.73 4.72 7.83
C ASN A 127 7.23 3.42 8.46
N LYS A 128 6.58 3.51 9.63
CA LYS A 128 5.98 2.35 10.28
C LYS A 128 4.85 1.78 9.43
N ASP A 129 3.90 2.61 8.99
CA ASP A 129 2.80 2.16 8.14
C ASP A 129 3.30 1.63 6.78
N TYR A 130 4.34 2.24 6.20
CA TYR A 130 4.98 1.74 4.99
C TYR A 130 5.64 0.37 5.18
N THR A 131 6.33 0.16 6.31
CA THR A 131 6.96 -1.12 6.63
C THR A 131 5.90 -2.21 6.85
N GLU A 132 4.77 -1.87 7.48
CA GLU A 132 3.62 -2.76 7.62
C GLU A 132 3.04 -3.15 6.25
N LEU A 133 2.82 -2.18 5.35
CA LEU A 133 2.39 -2.44 3.98
C LEU A 133 3.33 -3.39 3.24
N LEU A 134 4.64 -3.15 3.32
CA LEU A 134 5.65 -3.95 2.65
C LEU A 134 5.70 -5.38 3.21
N GLY A 135 5.60 -5.53 4.53
CA GLY A 135 5.55 -6.82 5.20
C GLY A 135 4.34 -7.63 4.77
N THR A 136 3.14 -7.06 4.89
CA THR A 136 1.88 -7.73 4.51
C THR A 136 1.83 -8.08 3.03
N LEU A 137 2.33 -7.20 2.14
CA LEU A 137 2.39 -7.50 0.71
C LEU A 137 3.36 -8.66 0.41
N THR A 138 4.48 -8.72 1.12
CA THR A 138 5.46 -9.81 0.97
C THR A 138 4.90 -11.14 1.44
N GLU A 139 4.17 -11.15 2.55
CA GLU A 139 3.45 -12.33 3.05
C GLU A 139 2.42 -12.80 2.02
N LEU A 140 1.60 -11.88 1.52
CA LEU A 140 0.60 -12.17 0.48
C LEU A 140 1.25 -12.77 -0.78
N MET A 141 2.31 -12.15 -1.29
CA MET A 141 3.07 -12.65 -2.44
C MET A 141 3.67 -14.05 -2.21
N THR A 142 4.09 -14.36 -0.98
CA THR A 142 4.68 -15.66 -0.64
C THR A 142 3.62 -16.76 -0.59
N GLU A 143 2.40 -16.43 -0.14
CA GLU A 143 1.26 -17.36 -0.14
C GLU A 143 0.70 -17.61 -1.55
N THR A 144 0.96 -16.71 -2.50
CA THR A 144 0.43 -16.74 -3.87
C THR A 144 1.45 -17.19 -4.93
N SER A 145 2.73 -17.32 -4.57
CA SER A 145 3.85 -17.78 -5.42
C SER A 145 3.98 -19.31 -5.47
#